data_AF-A0A286GH23-F1
#
_entry.id   AF-A0A286GH23-F1
#
_cell.length_a   1.000
_cell.length_b   1.000
_cell.length_c   1.000
_cell.angle_alpha   90.00
_cell.angle_beta   90.00
_cell.angle_gamma   90.00
#
_symmetry.space_group_name_H-M   'P 1'
#
loop_
_entity.id
_entity.type
_entity.pdbx_description
1 polymer ?
#
loop_
_entity_poly.entity_id
_entity_poly.type
_entity_poly.pdbx_seq_one_letter_code
_entity_poly.pdbx_strand_id
1 'polypeptide(L)'
;MGVVAGHFPSPAASKEWLFVSVLPSGGLALGTVSQGWWLVVDEETGPGRIVAGPFPDRAEARWAESARTSDVREVVRTVYGTRRNDGGLSQRPSPQDWTWLAHLGDQLDRLVADWDATISDEDPLTTLVVEVAGALAEAGLPLHDVSGPGSEVGGACLSPEPGLGGVLVTWRQHDRMTVEQVAGATVDAVGQQVMNAALAELLRLRGFQVSAFGGGSGSLVRPAL
;
A
#
# COMPACT_ATOMS: atom_id res chain seq x y z
N MET A 1 -25.75 -23.80 -39.18
CA MET A 1 -26.24 -24.92 -38.36
C MET A 1 -25.43 -26.15 -38.76
N GLY A 2 -24.69 -26.88 -37.93
CA GLY A 2 -24.56 -26.91 -36.48
C GLY A 2 -23.17 -27.44 -36.05
N VAL A 3 -22.98 -27.45 -34.75
CA VAL A 3 -21.73 -27.43 -33.96
C VAL A 3 -21.07 -28.82 -33.85
N VAL A 4 -19.73 -28.88 -33.93
CA VAL A 4 -18.92 -30.01 -33.44
C VAL A 4 -18.31 -29.62 -32.10
N ALA A 5 -18.71 -30.34 -31.05
CA ALA A 5 -18.29 -30.11 -29.67
C ALA A 5 -16.86 -30.63 -29.44
N GLY A 6 -15.93 -29.70 -29.20
CA GLY A 6 -14.60 -29.97 -28.65
C GLY A 6 -14.62 -29.75 -27.14
N HIS A 7 -14.43 -30.84 -26.40
CA HIS A 7 -14.35 -30.91 -24.94
C HIS A 7 -13.09 -30.19 -24.43
N PHE A 8 -13.28 -29.10 -23.67
CA PHE A 8 -12.23 -28.46 -22.88
C PHE A 8 -12.43 -28.79 -21.39
N PRO A 9 -11.41 -29.29 -20.67
CA PRO A 9 -11.50 -29.45 -19.23
C PRO A 9 -11.46 -28.06 -18.56
N SER A 10 -12.54 -27.75 -17.84
CA SER A 10 -12.66 -26.59 -16.96
C SER A 10 -11.88 -26.85 -15.68
N PRO A 11 -10.92 -26.00 -15.27
CA PRO A 11 -10.40 -26.05 -13.92
C PRO A 11 -11.42 -25.42 -12.97
N ALA A 12 -12.21 -26.29 -12.33
CA ALA A 12 -12.90 -25.96 -11.10
C ALA A 12 -11.85 -25.65 -10.02
N ALA A 13 -11.70 -24.37 -9.69
CA ALA A 13 -10.99 -23.92 -8.48
C ALA A 13 -12.02 -23.29 -7.55
N SER A 14 -12.41 -24.05 -6.55
CA SER A 14 -13.33 -23.71 -5.47
C SER A 14 -12.90 -22.42 -4.77
N LYS A 15 -13.68 -21.34 -4.94
CA LYS A 15 -13.64 -20.17 -4.05
C LYS A 15 -14.63 -20.38 -2.91
N GLU A 16 -14.29 -21.30 -2.01
CA GLU A 16 -14.93 -21.41 -0.70
C GLU A 16 -14.02 -20.77 0.35
N TRP A 17 -13.99 -19.44 0.40
CA TRP A 17 -13.45 -18.74 1.56
C TRP A 17 -14.31 -17.53 1.92
N LEU A 18 -14.73 -17.51 3.18
CA LEU A 18 -15.35 -16.43 3.97
C LEU A 18 -16.87 -16.23 3.84
N PHE A 19 -17.64 -17.19 4.37
CA PHE A 19 -18.86 -16.81 5.08
C PHE A 19 -18.49 -16.48 6.53
N VAL A 20 -18.43 -15.19 6.86
CA VAL A 20 -18.45 -14.73 8.26
C VAL A 20 -19.90 -14.46 8.63
N SER A 21 -20.48 -15.36 9.42
CA SER A 21 -21.78 -15.13 10.03
C SER A 21 -21.64 -14.05 11.10
N VAL A 22 -22.23 -12.88 10.86
CA VAL A 22 -22.39 -11.83 11.88
C VAL A 22 -23.54 -12.25 12.80
N LEU A 23 -23.23 -12.60 14.05
CA LEU A 23 -24.22 -12.80 15.10
C LEU A 23 -24.42 -11.50 15.90
N PRO A 24 -25.67 -11.18 16.31
CA PRO A 24 -25.97 -9.97 17.06
C PRO A 24 -25.35 -10.02 18.46
N SER A 25 -24.67 -8.94 18.83
CA SER A 25 -24.00 -8.81 20.13
C SER A 25 -25.02 -8.63 21.26
N GLY A 26 -25.09 -9.61 22.15
CA GLY A 26 -25.87 -9.52 23.39
C GLY A 26 -25.49 -10.64 24.35
N GLY A 27 -24.47 -10.41 25.18
CA GLY A 27 -24.12 -11.30 26.28
C GLY A 27 -22.65 -11.20 26.69
N LEU A 28 -22.42 -10.81 27.95
CA LEU A 28 -21.11 -10.84 28.60
C LEU A 28 -20.56 -12.27 28.58
N ALA A 29 -19.65 -12.56 27.65
CA ALA A 29 -18.94 -13.82 27.60
C ALA A 29 -17.63 -13.70 28.39
N LEU A 30 -17.59 -14.40 29.52
CA LEU A 30 -16.34 -14.79 30.18
C LEU A 30 -15.48 -15.57 29.16
N GLY A 31 -14.28 -15.06 28.87
CA GLY A 31 -13.18 -15.84 28.32
C GLY A 31 -13.24 -16.24 26.84
N THR A 32 -14.01 -15.57 25.98
CA THR A 32 -13.91 -15.81 24.53
C THR A 32 -12.79 -14.99 23.91
N VAL A 33 -11.87 -15.69 23.24
CA VAL A 33 -10.87 -15.10 22.35
C VAL A 33 -11.61 -14.28 21.29
N SER A 34 -11.56 -12.96 21.41
CA SER A 34 -12.24 -12.02 20.51
C SER A 34 -11.19 -11.28 19.70
N GLN A 35 -11.39 -11.29 18.38
CA GLN A 35 -10.60 -10.48 17.44
C GLN A 35 -11.39 -9.22 17.12
N GLY A 36 -10.73 -8.07 17.12
CA GLY A 36 -11.39 -6.80 16.84
C GLY A 36 -10.48 -5.59 17.10
N TRP A 37 -11.10 -4.43 17.12
CA TRP A 37 -10.44 -3.17 17.45
C TRP A 37 -10.45 -2.93 18.96
N TRP A 38 -9.31 -2.59 19.53
CA TRP A 38 -9.14 -2.38 20.97
C TRP A 38 -8.46 -1.04 21.22
N LEU A 39 -8.76 -0.43 22.36
CA LEU A 39 -7.95 0.66 22.89
C LEU A 39 -6.93 0.07 23.86
N VAL A 40 -5.68 0.45 23.67
CA VAL A 40 -4.54 -0.01 24.49
C VAL A 40 -3.83 1.21 25.04
N VAL A 41 -3.49 1.17 26.33
CA VAL A 41 -2.52 2.11 26.92
C VAL A 41 -1.15 1.47 26.84
N ASP A 42 -0.18 2.21 26.32
CA ASP A 42 1.21 1.79 26.38
C ASP A 42 1.71 1.87 27.82
N GLU A 43 2.19 0.74 28.34
CA GLU A 43 2.83 0.69 29.64
C GLU A 43 4.33 0.93 29.48
N GLU A 44 4.92 1.74 30.34
CA GLU A 44 6.35 2.10 30.30
C GLU A 44 7.27 0.87 30.40
N THR A 45 6.75 -0.24 30.92
CA THR A 45 7.47 -1.53 30.98
C THR A 45 6.48 -2.69 30.90
N GLY A 46 6.02 -3.07 29.70
CA GLY A 46 5.17 -4.25 29.52
C GLY A 46 4.39 -4.27 28.21
N PRO A 47 3.73 -5.41 27.89
CA PRO A 47 2.78 -5.44 26.79
C PRO A 47 1.59 -4.52 27.13
N GLY A 48 1.28 -3.59 26.23
CA GLY A 48 0.23 -2.60 26.46
C GLY A 48 -1.09 -3.21 26.94
N ARG A 49 -1.75 -2.49 27.85
CA ARG A 49 -2.96 -2.95 28.54
C ARG A 49 -4.22 -2.54 27.77
N ILE A 50 -5.10 -3.51 27.51
CA ILE A 50 -6.42 -3.24 26.91
C ILE A 50 -7.28 -2.45 27.91
N VAL A 51 -7.81 -1.30 27.47
CA VAL A 51 -8.68 -0.43 28.30
C VAL A 51 -10.12 -0.37 27.79
N ALA A 52 -10.37 -0.70 26.52
CA ALA A 52 -11.72 -0.80 25.95
C ALA A 52 -11.74 -1.65 24.67
N GLY A 53 -12.93 -2.14 24.29
CA GLY A 53 -13.19 -2.93 23.08
C GLY A 53 -13.86 -4.29 23.37
N PRO A 54 -14.10 -5.12 22.34
CA PRO A 54 -13.79 -4.83 20.94
C PRO A 54 -14.78 -3.82 20.35
N PHE A 55 -14.30 -2.86 19.56
CA PHE A 55 -15.13 -1.94 18.78
C PHE A 55 -15.53 -2.59 17.45
N PRO A 56 -16.72 -2.25 16.90
CA PRO A 56 -17.21 -2.85 15.66
C PRO A 56 -16.34 -2.49 14.44
N ASP A 57 -15.74 -1.30 14.44
CA ASP A 57 -14.83 -0.86 13.38
C ASP A 57 -13.75 0.12 13.88
N ARG A 58 -12.84 0.49 12.96
CA ARG A 58 -11.72 1.40 13.22
C ARG A 58 -12.19 2.82 13.55
N ALA A 59 -13.30 3.27 12.95
CA ALA A 59 -13.80 4.62 13.16
C ALA A 59 -14.30 4.74 14.60
N GLU A 60 -15.19 3.85 15.04
CA GLU A 60 -15.70 3.81 16.42
C GLU A 60 -14.55 3.73 17.45
N ALA A 61 -13.53 2.90 17.19
CA ALA A 61 -12.35 2.84 18.05
C ALA A 61 -11.58 4.18 18.11
N ARG A 62 -11.36 4.83 16.96
CA ARG A 62 -10.67 6.14 16.89
C ARG A 62 -11.46 7.28 17.53
N TRP A 63 -12.78 7.24 17.42
CA TRP A 63 -13.65 8.19 18.11
C TRP A 63 -13.52 8.03 19.62
N ALA A 64 -13.53 6.78 20.12
CA ALA A 64 -13.30 6.49 21.52
C ALA A 64 -11.87 6.83 21.99
N GLU A 65 -10.84 6.62 21.16
CA GLU A 65 -9.45 7.06 21.42
C GLU A 65 -9.40 8.58 21.63
N SER A 66 -9.95 9.33 20.67
CA SER A 66 -9.92 10.80 20.67
C SER A 66 -10.62 11.40 21.89
N ALA A 67 -11.74 10.81 22.31
CA ALA A 67 -12.45 11.24 23.52
C ALA A 67 -11.59 11.08 24.79
N ARG A 68 -10.73 10.06 24.86
CA ARG A 68 -9.89 9.79 26.03
C ARG A 68 -8.58 10.56 26.04
N THR A 69 -8.02 10.86 24.87
CA THR A 69 -6.78 11.65 24.76
C THR A 69 -6.95 13.07 25.31
N SER A 70 -8.18 13.58 25.39
CA SER A 70 -8.45 14.89 25.99
C SER A 70 -8.33 14.93 27.53
N ASP A 71 -8.32 13.77 28.20
CA ASP A 71 -8.49 13.66 29.66
C ASP A 71 -7.32 12.96 30.40
N VAL A 72 -6.28 12.41 29.73
CA VAL A 72 -5.33 11.49 30.39
C VAL A 72 -3.85 11.78 30.11
N ARG A 73 -3.02 11.55 31.14
CA ARG A 73 -1.53 11.57 31.17
C ARG A 73 -0.88 10.38 30.43
N GLU A 74 -1.69 9.45 29.93
CA GLU A 74 -1.31 8.16 29.32
C GLU A 74 -1.72 8.15 27.85
N VAL A 75 -0.84 7.70 26.96
CA VAL A 75 -1.09 7.62 25.51
C VAL A 75 -1.94 6.38 25.23
N VAL A 76 -3.18 6.60 24.80
CA VAL A 76 -4.09 5.55 24.34
C VAL A 76 -3.96 5.42 22.82
N ARG A 77 -3.88 4.19 22.31
CA ARG A 77 -3.86 3.91 20.87
C ARG A 77 -4.89 2.86 20.47
N THR A 78 -5.47 3.06 19.30
CA THR A 78 -6.29 2.05 18.61
C THR A 78 -5.42 0.95 18.01
N VAL A 79 -5.69 -0.31 18.36
CA VAL A 79 -4.94 -1.48 17.89
C VAL A 79 -5.89 -2.60 17.47
N TYR A 80 -5.64 -3.23 16.32
CA TYR A 80 -6.37 -4.43 15.90
C TYR A 80 -5.65 -5.68 16.38
N GLY A 81 -6.41 -6.65 16.89
CA GLY A 81 -5.80 -7.89 17.37
C GLY A 81 -6.75 -8.83 18.08
N THR A 82 -6.15 -9.89 18.59
CA THR A 82 -6.84 -10.95 19.32
C THR A 82 -6.53 -10.84 20.80
N ARG A 83 -7.56 -10.68 21.63
CA ARG A 83 -7.40 -10.69 23.09
C ARG A 83 -6.99 -12.08 23.57
N ARG A 84 -5.89 -12.15 24.33
CA ARG A 84 -5.37 -13.36 24.96
C ARG A 84 -6.05 -13.62 26.31
N ASN A 85 -5.94 -14.86 26.79
CA ASN A 85 -6.51 -15.28 28.08
C ASN A 85 -5.87 -14.57 29.29
N ASP A 86 -4.62 -14.10 29.15
CA ASP A 86 -3.91 -13.30 30.17
C ASP A 86 -4.36 -11.83 30.21
N GLY A 87 -5.33 -11.45 29.37
CA GLY A 87 -5.81 -10.07 29.24
C GLY A 87 -4.98 -9.21 28.29
N GLY A 88 -3.86 -9.71 27.78
CA GLY A 88 -3.03 -9.02 26.80
C GLY A 88 -3.63 -9.05 25.38
N LEU A 89 -3.05 -8.24 24.49
CA LEU A 89 -3.43 -8.19 23.08
C LEU A 89 -2.34 -8.78 22.19
N SER A 90 -2.66 -9.83 21.44
CA SER A 90 -1.85 -10.26 20.30
C SER A 90 -2.20 -9.38 19.10
N GLN A 91 -1.34 -8.43 18.76
CA GLN A 91 -1.54 -7.55 17.61
C GLN A 91 -1.60 -8.35 16.31
N ARG A 92 -2.48 -7.93 15.39
CA ARG A 92 -2.63 -8.51 14.06
C ARG A 92 -2.77 -7.38 13.05
N PRO A 93 -2.31 -7.55 11.80
CA PRO A 93 -2.69 -6.64 10.73
C PRO A 93 -4.21 -6.54 10.65
N SER A 94 -4.70 -5.31 10.55
CA SER A 94 -6.12 -5.01 10.40
C SER A 94 -6.65 -5.35 9.01
N PRO A 95 -7.97 -5.45 8.81
CA PRO A 95 -8.55 -5.60 7.47
C PRO A 95 -8.12 -4.47 6.52
N GLN A 96 -7.92 -3.27 7.04
CA GLN A 96 -7.43 -2.11 6.30
C GLN A 96 -5.95 -2.27 5.94
N ASP A 97 -5.13 -2.81 6.84
CA ASP A 97 -3.72 -3.12 6.53
C ASP A 97 -3.63 -4.19 5.45
N TRP A 98 -4.47 -5.23 5.50
CA TRP A 98 -4.53 -6.23 4.43
C TRP A 98 -5.00 -5.65 3.10
N THR A 99 -5.98 -4.75 3.13
CA THR A 99 -6.45 -4.04 1.93
C THR A 99 -5.35 -3.17 1.33
N TRP A 100 -4.60 -2.48 2.19
CA TRP A 100 -3.43 -1.70 1.79
C TRP A 100 -2.32 -2.57 1.18
N LEU A 101 -1.98 -3.68 1.82
CA LEU A 101 -0.98 -4.62 1.31
C LEU A 101 -1.39 -5.23 -0.04
N ALA A 102 -2.67 -5.57 -0.21
CA ALA A 102 -3.19 -6.04 -1.49
C ALA A 102 -3.07 -4.95 -2.58
N HIS A 103 -3.45 -3.71 -2.26
CA HIS A 103 -3.29 -2.59 -3.19
C HIS A 103 -1.82 -2.34 -3.58
N LEU A 104 -0.90 -2.43 -2.62
CA LEU A 104 0.53 -2.29 -2.90
C LEU A 104 1.04 -3.43 -3.78
N GLY A 105 0.60 -4.67 -3.53
CA GLY A 105 0.87 -5.81 -4.41
C GLY A 105 0.41 -5.53 -5.85
N ASP A 106 -0.84 -5.09 -6.03
CA ASP A 106 -1.38 -4.71 -7.34
C ASP A 106 -0.60 -3.57 -8.02
N GLN A 107 0.10 -2.71 -7.26
CA GLN A 107 1.00 -1.71 -7.84
C GLN A 107 2.33 -2.34 -8.28
N LEU A 108 2.93 -3.18 -7.44
CA LEU A 108 4.21 -3.83 -7.73
C LEU A 108 4.11 -4.77 -8.94
N ASP A 109 2.96 -5.42 -9.13
CA ASP A 109 2.67 -6.27 -10.31
C ASP A 109 2.70 -5.49 -11.64
N ARG A 110 2.64 -4.14 -11.61
CA ARG A 110 2.70 -3.27 -12.79
C ARG A 110 4.11 -2.92 -13.22
N LEU A 111 5.09 -3.19 -12.37
CA LEU A 111 6.49 -2.99 -12.72
C LEU A 111 6.85 -3.86 -13.93
N VAL A 112 7.95 -3.50 -14.60
CA VAL A 112 8.42 -4.29 -15.75
C VAL A 112 8.59 -5.75 -15.32
N ALA A 113 8.20 -6.68 -16.20
CA ALA A 113 8.35 -8.11 -15.94
C ALA A 113 9.80 -8.42 -15.52
N ASP A 114 9.94 -9.33 -14.56
CA ASP A 114 11.24 -9.83 -14.08
C ASP A 114 12.13 -8.79 -13.36
N TRP A 115 11.55 -7.67 -12.87
CA TRP A 115 12.29 -6.70 -12.06
C TRP A 115 12.87 -7.34 -10.77
N ASP A 116 12.14 -8.30 -10.21
CA ASP A 116 12.50 -9.13 -9.05
C ASP A 116 13.39 -10.33 -9.43
N ALA A 117 13.35 -10.80 -10.67
CA ALA A 117 14.32 -11.79 -11.14
C ALA A 117 15.72 -11.19 -11.33
N THR A 118 15.79 -9.87 -11.54
CA THR A 118 17.05 -9.13 -11.75
C THR A 118 17.75 -8.79 -10.43
N ILE A 119 17.01 -8.80 -9.31
CA ILE A 119 17.47 -8.35 -8.00
C ILE A 119 16.97 -9.32 -6.93
N SER A 120 17.88 -9.90 -6.14
CA SER A 120 17.49 -10.85 -5.09
C SER A 120 16.52 -10.24 -4.07
N ASP A 121 15.62 -11.06 -3.50
CA ASP A 121 14.72 -10.66 -2.40
C ASP A 121 15.47 -10.08 -1.19
N GLU A 122 16.71 -10.49 -0.95
CA GLU A 122 17.55 -10.00 0.15
C GLU A 122 18.35 -8.73 -0.22
N ASP A 123 18.28 -8.29 -1.48
CA ASP A 123 18.96 -7.08 -1.93
C ASP A 123 18.28 -5.83 -1.33
N PRO A 124 19.04 -4.90 -0.74
CA PRO A 124 18.50 -3.62 -0.27
C PRO A 124 17.73 -2.84 -1.35
N LEU A 125 18.05 -3.04 -2.63
CA LEU A 125 17.35 -2.40 -3.74
C LEU A 125 15.91 -2.93 -3.90
N THR A 126 15.65 -4.20 -3.61
CA THR A 126 14.28 -4.76 -3.60
C THR A 126 13.44 -4.06 -2.53
N THR A 127 14.01 -3.88 -1.34
CA THR A 127 13.34 -3.13 -0.26
C THR A 127 13.05 -1.69 -0.69
N LEU A 128 14.03 -1.02 -1.30
CA LEU A 128 13.85 0.36 -1.78
C LEU A 128 12.74 0.48 -2.84
N VAL A 129 12.62 -0.47 -3.76
CA VAL A 129 11.53 -0.49 -4.76
C VAL A 129 10.17 -0.53 -4.06
N VAL A 130 10.00 -1.44 -3.09
CA VAL A 130 8.76 -1.57 -2.32
C VAL A 130 8.45 -0.29 -1.53
N GLU A 131 9.47 0.31 -0.90
CA GLU A 131 9.32 1.56 -0.15
C GLU A 131 8.92 2.73 -1.06
N VAL A 132 9.55 2.87 -2.23
CA VAL A 132 9.22 3.94 -3.20
C VAL A 132 7.83 3.73 -3.78
N ALA A 133 7.48 2.49 -4.17
CA ALA A 133 6.14 2.16 -4.65
C ALA A 133 5.07 2.44 -3.58
N GLY A 134 5.34 2.06 -2.33
CA GLY A 134 4.48 2.34 -1.18
C GLY A 134 4.28 3.84 -0.98
N ALA A 135 5.36 4.63 -0.99
CA ALA A 135 5.29 6.07 -0.82
C ALA A 135 4.47 6.77 -1.92
N LEU A 136 4.54 6.29 -3.16
CA LEU A 136 3.74 6.82 -4.27
C LEU A 136 2.27 6.40 -4.15
N ALA A 137 2.01 5.14 -3.83
CA ALA A 137 0.65 4.63 -3.62
C ALA A 137 -0.05 5.32 -2.44
N GLU A 138 0.66 5.60 -1.35
CA GLU A 138 0.15 6.36 -0.19
C GLU A 138 -0.23 7.79 -0.57
N ALA A 139 0.51 8.38 -1.52
CA ALA A 139 0.21 9.70 -2.07
C ALA A 139 -0.91 9.68 -3.13
N GLY A 140 -1.48 8.51 -3.44
CA GLY A 140 -2.50 8.33 -4.47
C GLY A 140 -1.95 8.41 -5.89
N LEU A 141 -0.64 8.21 -6.09
CA LEU A 141 0.01 8.20 -7.40
C LEU A 141 0.22 6.74 -7.85
N PRO A 142 -0.58 6.23 -8.80
CA PRO A 142 -0.46 4.85 -9.25
C PRO A 142 0.82 4.65 -10.07
N LEU A 143 1.36 3.43 -10.00
CA LEU A 143 2.39 2.99 -10.92
C LEU A 143 1.80 2.77 -12.33
N HIS A 144 2.59 3.13 -13.33
CA HIS A 144 2.25 2.94 -14.73
C HIS A 144 2.18 1.45 -15.06
N ASP A 145 1.02 1.03 -15.54
CA ASP A 145 0.74 -0.33 -15.96
C ASP A 145 1.28 -0.59 -17.38
N VAL A 146 2.58 -0.83 -17.52
CA VAL A 146 3.26 -0.91 -18.82
C VAL A 146 2.72 -2.02 -19.73
N SER A 147 2.29 -3.15 -19.14
CA SER A 147 1.89 -4.36 -19.88
C SER A 147 0.39 -4.69 -19.76
N GLY A 148 -0.36 -3.94 -18.96
CA GLY A 148 -1.75 -4.24 -18.65
C GLY A 148 -2.76 -3.25 -19.24
N PRO A 149 -4.04 -3.40 -18.85
CA PRO A 149 -5.15 -2.62 -19.41
C PRO A 149 -5.06 -1.12 -19.07
N GLY A 150 -4.25 -0.73 -18.10
CA GLY A 150 -4.02 0.67 -17.71
C GLY A 150 -2.91 1.38 -18.48
N SER A 151 -2.31 0.76 -19.49
CA SER A 151 -1.14 1.29 -20.20
C SER A 151 -1.35 2.67 -20.83
N GLU A 152 -2.58 3.03 -21.22
CA GLU A 152 -2.86 4.33 -21.84
C GLU A 152 -3.00 5.48 -20.84
N VAL A 153 -3.29 5.18 -19.57
CA VAL A 153 -3.70 6.17 -18.54
C VAL A 153 -2.52 6.99 -18.03
N GLY A 154 -1.32 6.41 -18.04
CA GLY A 154 -0.15 7.00 -17.39
C GLY A 154 0.04 6.60 -15.94
N GLY A 155 1.11 7.09 -15.33
CA GLY A 155 1.49 6.78 -13.95
C GLY A 155 2.98 7.00 -13.69
N ALA A 156 3.41 6.73 -12.46
CA ALA A 156 4.83 6.72 -12.13
C ALA A 156 5.49 5.43 -12.64
N CYS A 157 6.63 5.55 -13.30
CA CYS A 157 7.46 4.43 -13.72
C CYS A 157 8.63 4.28 -12.75
N LEU A 158 8.88 3.06 -12.29
CA LEU A 158 10.05 2.72 -11.49
C LEU A 158 10.94 1.75 -12.30
N SER A 159 12.22 2.08 -12.40
CA SER A 159 13.26 1.21 -12.96
C SER A 159 14.33 1.01 -11.89
N PRO A 160 14.48 -0.20 -11.32
CA PRO A 160 15.60 -0.49 -10.44
C PRO A 160 16.91 -0.40 -11.22
N GLU A 161 17.89 0.35 -10.71
CA GLU A 161 19.19 0.56 -11.36
C GLU A 161 20.33 0.12 -10.44
N PRO A 162 20.68 -1.18 -10.39
CA PRO A 162 21.74 -1.69 -9.50
C PRO A 162 23.08 -0.98 -9.70
N GLY A 163 23.44 -0.66 -10.95
CA GLY A 163 24.67 0.06 -11.27
C GLY A 163 24.71 1.50 -10.74
N LEU A 164 23.55 2.08 -10.41
CA LEU A 164 23.43 3.40 -9.81
C LEU A 164 23.10 3.32 -8.31
N GLY A 165 22.87 2.12 -7.77
CA GLY A 165 22.52 1.88 -6.38
C GLY A 165 21.21 2.56 -5.97
N GLY A 166 20.19 2.54 -6.83
CA GLY A 166 18.92 3.21 -6.56
C GLY A 166 17.84 2.88 -7.58
N VAL A 167 16.69 3.55 -7.45
CA VAL A 167 15.53 3.40 -8.35
C VAL A 167 15.39 4.66 -9.17
N LEU A 168 15.38 4.52 -10.50
CA LEU A 168 15.03 5.60 -11.40
C LEU A 168 13.50 5.75 -11.43
N VAL A 169 13.04 6.97 -11.21
CA VAL A 169 11.62 7.34 -11.16
C VAL A 169 11.33 8.38 -12.21
N THR A 170 10.32 8.11 -13.04
CA THR A 170 9.80 9.03 -14.05
C THR A 170 8.28 9.02 -14.04
N TRP A 171 7.67 10.01 -14.67
CA TRP A 171 6.24 10.00 -14.98
C TRP A 171 6.02 9.58 -16.43
N ARG A 172 4.99 8.79 -16.69
CA ARG A 172 4.45 8.57 -18.04
C ARG A 172 3.08 9.24 -18.09
N GLN A 173 2.95 10.29 -18.91
CA GLN A 173 1.67 10.98 -19.14
C GLN A 173 0.72 10.11 -19.93
N HIS A 174 -0.59 10.34 -19.82
CA HIS A 174 -1.62 9.66 -20.63
C HIS A 174 -1.36 9.78 -22.13
N ASP A 175 -1.73 8.77 -22.92
CA ASP A 175 -1.63 8.78 -24.39
C ASP A 175 -2.34 9.95 -25.07
N ARG A 176 -3.41 10.49 -24.48
CA ARG A 176 -4.07 11.70 -24.99
C ARG A 176 -3.16 12.92 -24.99
N MET A 177 -2.16 12.93 -24.12
CA MET A 177 -1.12 13.96 -24.09
C MET A 177 0.05 13.57 -24.97
N THR A 178 0.65 12.39 -24.82
CA THR A 178 1.94 12.10 -25.48
C THR A 178 1.81 11.55 -26.90
N VAL A 179 0.79 10.75 -27.17
CA VAL A 179 0.56 10.09 -28.47
C VAL A 179 -0.37 10.93 -29.34
N GLU A 180 -1.52 11.33 -28.79
CA GLU A 180 -2.50 12.15 -29.51
C GLU A 180 -2.11 13.63 -29.56
N GLN A 181 -1.30 14.11 -28.60
CA GLN A 181 -0.82 15.50 -28.50
C GLN A 181 -1.93 16.54 -28.68
N VAL A 182 -3.08 16.30 -28.05
CA VAL A 182 -4.28 17.14 -28.19
C VAL A 182 -4.00 18.60 -27.79
N ALA A 183 -3.11 18.82 -26.81
CA ALA A 183 -2.69 20.14 -26.36
C ALA A 183 -1.39 20.64 -27.04
N GLY A 184 -0.72 19.78 -27.82
CA GLY A 184 0.53 20.05 -28.52
C GLY A 184 1.79 19.77 -27.70
N ALA A 185 2.84 19.31 -28.39
CA ALA A 185 4.08 18.80 -27.79
C ALA A 185 4.78 19.72 -26.77
N THR A 186 4.65 21.04 -26.90
CA THR A 186 5.24 21.98 -25.92
C THR A 186 4.53 21.91 -24.58
N VAL A 187 3.20 21.84 -24.58
CA VAL A 187 2.40 21.71 -23.35
C VAL A 187 2.67 20.36 -22.70
N ASP A 188 2.74 19.30 -23.51
CA ASP A 188 3.03 17.94 -23.03
C ASP A 188 4.41 17.88 -22.36
N ALA A 189 5.44 18.46 -22.97
CA ALA A 189 6.79 18.54 -22.40
C ALA A 189 6.85 19.31 -21.08
N VAL A 190 6.13 20.43 -20.96
CA VAL A 190 6.02 21.17 -19.68
C VAL A 190 5.29 20.32 -18.63
N GLY A 191 4.19 19.66 -19.00
CA GLY A 191 3.47 18.75 -18.10
C GLY A 191 4.37 17.62 -17.60
N GLN A 192 5.21 17.05 -18.46
CA GLN A 192 6.17 16.02 -18.11
C GLN A 192 7.19 16.51 -17.07
N GLN A 193 7.73 17.72 -17.26
CA GLN A 193 8.65 18.33 -16.31
C GLN A 193 7.99 18.59 -14.95
N VAL A 194 6.76 19.12 -14.95
CA VAL A 194 6.00 19.39 -13.72
C VAL A 194 5.76 18.09 -12.94
N MET A 195 5.31 17.03 -13.62
CA MET A 195 5.05 15.75 -12.95
C MET A 195 6.32 15.10 -12.41
N ASN A 196 7.41 15.11 -13.18
CA ASN A 196 8.70 14.60 -12.70
C ASN A 196 9.22 15.38 -11.48
N ALA A 197 9.06 16.71 -11.46
CA ALA A 197 9.45 17.53 -10.32
C ALA A 197 8.56 17.25 -9.09
N ALA A 198 7.25 17.05 -9.28
CA ALA A 198 6.32 16.71 -8.21
C ALA A 198 6.64 15.35 -7.58
N LEU A 199 6.95 14.32 -8.39
CA LEU A 199 7.41 13.02 -7.91
C LEU A 199 8.68 13.15 -7.08
N ALA A 200 9.66 13.90 -7.60
CA ALA A 200 10.93 14.10 -6.91
C ALA A 200 10.73 14.75 -5.53
N GLU A 201 9.89 15.77 -5.46
CA GLU A 201 9.63 16.50 -4.22
C GLU A 201 8.83 15.68 -3.21
N LEU A 202 7.80 14.98 -3.67
CA LEU A 202 7.06 14.04 -2.83
C LEU A 202 8.00 13.02 -2.19
N LEU A 203 8.91 12.42 -2.95
CA LEU A 203 9.83 11.42 -2.43
C LEU A 203 10.84 12.01 -1.44
N ARG A 204 11.30 13.25 -1.63
CA ARG A 204 12.10 13.96 -0.60
C ARG A 204 11.31 14.16 0.69
N LEU A 205 10.05 14.58 0.59
CA LEU A 205 9.17 14.75 1.76
C LEU A 205 8.92 13.43 2.51
N ARG A 206 8.98 12.30 1.81
CA ARG A 206 8.91 10.95 2.39
C ARG A 206 10.25 10.46 2.94
N GLY A 207 11.31 11.25 2.83
CA GLY A 207 12.62 11.00 3.45
C GLY A 207 13.67 10.38 2.52
N PHE A 208 13.37 10.16 1.24
CA PHE A 208 14.35 9.58 0.32
C PHE A 208 15.41 10.59 -0.14
N GLN A 209 16.58 10.09 -0.50
CA GLN A 209 17.57 10.89 -1.21
C GLN A 209 17.24 10.92 -2.70
N VAL A 210 17.00 12.11 -3.25
CA VAL A 210 16.53 12.27 -4.64
C VAL A 210 17.45 13.20 -5.42
N SER A 211 18.10 12.66 -6.44
CA SER A 211 18.97 13.38 -7.37
C SER A 211 18.38 13.42 -8.78
N ALA A 212 18.56 14.52 -9.50
CA ALA A 212 18.10 14.63 -10.88
C ALA A 212 18.84 13.63 -11.80
N PHE A 213 18.13 13.05 -12.76
CA PHE A 213 18.68 12.14 -13.75
C PHE A 213 18.30 12.60 -15.17
N GLY A 214 19.16 12.29 -16.16
CA GLY A 214 18.88 12.54 -17.57
C GLY A 214 18.56 14.01 -17.90
N GLY A 215 19.20 14.96 -17.23
CA GLY A 215 18.94 16.40 -17.41
C GLY A 215 17.61 16.89 -16.82
N GLY A 216 17.01 16.15 -15.88
CA GLY A 216 15.72 16.47 -15.26
C GLY A 216 14.52 15.72 -15.87
N SER A 217 14.77 14.79 -16.78
CA SER A 217 13.76 13.90 -17.36
C SER A 217 13.30 12.79 -16.40
N GLY A 218 13.99 12.63 -15.28
CA GLY A 218 13.67 11.71 -14.20
C GLY A 218 14.43 12.03 -12.92
N SER A 219 14.22 11.19 -11.91
CA SER A 219 14.92 11.29 -10.63
C SER A 219 15.44 9.94 -10.19
N LEU A 220 16.69 9.91 -9.74
CA LEU A 220 17.28 8.74 -9.12
C LEU A 220 17.10 8.83 -7.60
N VAL A 221 16.49 7.80 -7.03
CA VAL A 221 16.05 7.71 -5.65
C VAL A 221 16.88 6.67 -4.91
N ARG A 222 17.29 7.00 -3.68
CA ARG A 222 18.09 6.14 -2.80
C ARG A 222 17.55 6.19 -1.37
N PRO A 223 17.90 5.21 -0.52
CA PRO A 223 17.54 5.25 0.90
C PRO A 223 18.13 6.50 1.57
N ALA A 224 17.51 6.93 2.67
CA ALA A 224 18.13 7.92 3.55
C ALA A 224 19.45 7.33 4.12
N LEU A 225 20.46 8.19 4.32
CA LEU A 225 21.68 7.84 5.04
C LEU A 225 21.43 7.82 6.55
#